data_AF-A0A9K3DGW1-F1
#
_entry.id   AF-A0A9K3DGW1-F1
#
_cell.length_a   1.000
_cell.length_b   1.000
_cell.length_c   1.000
_cell.angle_alpha   90.00
_cell.angle_beta   90.00
_cell.angle_gamma   90.00
#
_symmetry.space_group_name_H-M   'P 1'
#
loop_
_entity.id
_entity.type
_entity.pdbx_description
1 polymer ?
#
loop_
_entity_poly.entity_id
_entity_poly.type
_entity_poly.pdbx_seq_one_letter_code
_entity_poly.pdbx_strand_id
1 'polypeptide(L)'
;MESDGVSNVSDTASDDSGNQSDCASNQPENCFFNDQPDDEPDQDDTPTRPCRKKSGDSSSRGKEAVAESITEWTEAKLVEMAKSEERREKRVAAKLKREEAYIRHLTEIEKNGDLKILLQPHNNIDEPFKSIVLQCKREICEKWGWEMP
;
A
#
# COMPACT_ATOMS: atom_id res chain seq x y z
N MET A 1 15.95 55.73 35.72
CA MET A 1 16.16 56.82 34.74
C MET A 1 17.17 56.24 33.77
N GLU A 2 16.85 55.84 32.55
CA GLU A 2 15.80 56.28 31.63
C GLU A 2 15.11 55.09 30.96
N SER A 3 13.86 55.33 30.62
CA SER A 3 12.98 54.56 29.75
C SER A 3 13.46 54.67 28.30
N ASP A 4 13.14 53.71 27.45
CA ASP A 4 12.24 53.96 26.31
C ASP A 4 12.10 52.70 25.45
N GLY A 5 10.85 52.23 25.35
CA GLY A 5 10.42 51.32 24.32
C GLY A 5 10.05 52.07 23.04
N VAL A 6 10.05 51.35 21.92
CA VAL A 6 9.26 51.73 20.76
C VAL A 6 8.76 50.47 20.07
N SER A 7 7.43 50.35 20.08
CA SER A 7 6.60 49.42 19.34
C SER A 7 5.99 50.10 18.11
N ASN A 8 5.52 49.28 17.17
CA ASN A 8 4.75 49.57 15.94
C ASN A 8 5.61 49.95 14.72
N VAL A 9 5.36 49.45 13.52
CA VAL A 9 4.07 49.36 12.81
C VAL A 9 4.01 48.21 11.79
N SER A 10 2.78 47.78 11.54
CA SER A 10 2.28 46.83 10.54
C SER A 10 2.60 47.21 9.10
N ASP A 11 2.72 46.20 8.22
CA ASP A 11 2.25 46.30 6.83
C ASP A 11 1.82 44.92 6.31
N THR A 12 0.50 44.73 6.26
CA THR A 12 -0.16 43.73 5.42
C THR A 12 -0.21 44.29 4.00
N ALA A 13 0.45 43.64 3.05
CA ALA A 13 0.23 43.86 1.63
C ALA A 13 -0.19 42.53 0.98
N SER A 14 -1.48 42.45 0.67
CA SER A 14 -2.03 41.55 -0.33
C SER A 14 -1.76 42.12 -1.73
N ASP A 15 -1.86 41.22 -2.72
CA ASP A 15 -1.83 41.41 -4.18
C ASP A 15 -0.44 41.52 -4.85
N ASP A 16 -0.06 40.48 -5.59
CA ASP A 16 -0.13 40.60 -7.05
C ASP A 16 -0.24 39.23 -7.77
N SER A 17 -1.12 39.26 -8.77
CA SER A 17 -1.24 38.49 -10.01
C SER A 17 -1.18 36.95 -10.02
N GLY A 18 -2.29 36.38 -10.49
CA GLY A 18 -2.39 34.97 -10.87
C GLY A 18 -1.78 34.65 -12.23
N ASN A 19 -1.83 33.38 -12.60
CA ASN A 19 -2.82 32.84 -13.55
C ASN A 19 -2.45 31.38 -13.90
N GLN A 20 -3.48 30.62 -14.31
CA GLN A 20 -3.45 29.36 -15.07
C GLN A 20 -3.19 28.08 -14.25
N SER A 21 -4.23 27.29 -13.97
CA SER A 21 -4.88 26.34 -14.88
C SER A 21 -3.98 25.14 -15.14
N ASP A 22 -4.33 24.00 -14.55
CA ASP A 22 -4.53 22.76 -15.30
C ASP A 22 -5.23 21.72 -14.42
N CYS A 23 -6.54 21.62 -14.63
CA CYS A 23 -7.34 20.48 -14.24
C CYS A 23 -6.90 19.27 -15.09
N ALA A 24 -5.87 18.55 -14.66
CA ALA A 24 -5.53 17.26 -15.25
C ALA A 24 -6.45 16.16 -14.69
N SER A 25 -7.58 16.05 -15.37
CA SER A 25 -8.52 14.94 -15.36
C SER A 25 -7.78 13.60 -15.52
N ASN A 26 -7.70 12.79 -14.47
CA ASN A 26 -7.35 11.37 -14.59
C ASN A 26 -8.57 10.61 -15.12
N GLN A 27 -8.84 10.74 -16.42
CA GLN A 27 -9.74 9.81 -17.10
C GLN A 27 -9.03 8.46 -17.25
N PRO A 28 -9.71 7.34 -16.96
CA PRO A 28 -9.20 6.02 -17.32
C PRO A 28 -9.11 5.92 -18.84
N GLU A 29 -7.97 5.45 -19.32
CA GLU A 29 -7.68 5.22 -20.72
C GLU A 29 -8.77 4.33 -21.36
N ASN A 30 -9.28 4.80 -22.50
CA ASN A 30 -10.23 4.10 -23.35
C ASN A 30 -9.82 2.64 -23.58
N CYS A 31 -10.62 1.70 -23.06
CA CYS A 31 -10.68 0.35 -23.61
C CYS A 31 -11.34 0.42 -24.99
N PHE A 32 -10.53 0.54 -26.04
CA PHE A 32 -10.99 0.44 -27.43
C PHE A 32 -11.34 -1.03 -27.74
N PHE A 33 -12.57 -1.42 -27.46
CA PHE A 33 -13.20 -2.62 -28.00
C PHE A 33 -13.59 -2.32 -29.45
N ASN A 34 -12.83 -2.84 -30.41
CA ASN A 34 -13.31 -2.99 -31.78
C ASN A 34 -13.71 -4.44 -31.97
N ASP A 35 -14.98 -4.74 -31.65
CA ASP A 35 -15.70 -5.91 -32.17
C ASP A 35 -16.53 -5.41 -33.35
N GLN A 36 -16.09 -5.67 -34.57
CA GLN A 36 -16.98 -5.65 -35.72
C GLN A 36 -16.59 -6.79 -36.67
N PRO A 37 -17.55 -7.65 -37.08
CA PRO A 37 -17.28 -8.76 -37.98
C PRO A 37 -17.28 -8.23 -39.41
N ASP A 38 -16.15 -8.36 -40.11
CA ASP A 38 -16.12 -8.18 -41.56
C ASP A 38 -16.52 -9.51 -42.22
N ASP A 39 -17.72 -9.51 -42.79
CA ASP A 39 -18.22 -10.52 -43.73
C ASP A 39 -17.36 -10.55 -45.00
N GLU A 40 -16.90 -11.75 -45.39
CA GLU A 40 -16.28 -12.01 -46.70
C GLU A 40 -17.27 -11.72 -47.86
N PRO A 41 -16.77 -11.45 -49.08
CA PRO A 41 -16.74 -12.60 -49.99
C PRO A 41 -15.55 -12.65 -50.98
N ASP A 42 -15.21 -13.89 -51.31
CA ASP A 42 -14.75 -14.40 -52.61
C ASP A 42 -13.29 -14.17 -53.04
N GLN A 43 -12.52 -15.27 -53.10
CA GLN A 43 -12.00 -15.87 -54.34
C GLN A 43 -11.06 -17.05 -53.95
N ASP A 44 -11.57 -18.27 -54.08
CA ASP A 44 -10.79 -19.51 -54.02
C ASP A 44 -9.81 -19.57 -55.21
N ASP A 45 -8.59 -19.06 -55.04
CA ASP A 45 -7.45 -19.41 -55.89
C ASP A 45 -6.45 -20.21 -55.05
N THR A 46 -6.78 -21.49 -54.82
CA THR A 46 -5.95 -22.40 -54.05
C THR A 46 -4.77 -22.88 -54.91
N PRO A 47 -3.51 -22.48 -54.66
CA PRO A 47 -2.39 -23.22 -55.22
C PRO A 47 -2.43 -24.61 -54.59
N THR A 48 -2.67 -25.64 -55.42
CA THR A 48 -2.68 -27.05 -54.99
C THR A 48 -1.36 -27.36 -54.30
N ARG A 49 -1.38 -27.43 -52.96
CA ARG A 49 -0.21 -27.74 -52.13
C ARG A 49 0.29 -29.14 -52.52
N PRO A 50 1.61 -29.34 -52.74
CA PRO A 50 2.15 -30.66 -53.04
C PRO A 50 1.72 -31.66 -51.96
N CYS A 51 0.95 -32.67 -52.39
CA CYS A 51 0.43 -33.71 -51.51
C CYS A 51 1.61 -34.47 -50.90
N ARG A 52 1.88 -34.22 -49.61
CA ARG A 52 2.96 -34.90 -48.88
C ARG A 52 2.57 -36.38 -48.76
N LYS A 53 3.33 -37.25 -49.44
CA LYS A 53 3.23 -38.71 -49.30
C LYS A 53 3.13 -39.06 -47.81
N LYS A 54 2.17 -39.89 -47.43
CA LYS A 54 2.06 -40.48 -46.09
C LYS A 54 3.33 -41.31 -45.83
N SER A 55 4.35 -40.66 -45.27
CA SER A 55 5.46 -41.34 -44.61
C SER A 55 4.97 -41.73 -43.22
N GLY A 56 4.41 -42.93 -43.13
CA GLY A 56 4.42 -43.67 -41.87
C GLY A 56 5.85 -43.97 -41.47
N ASP A 57 6.08 -43.99 -40.15
CA ASP A 57 7.31 -44.37 -39.46
C ASP A 57 8.57 -43.51 -39.71
N SER A 58 8.79 -42.55 -38.81
CA SER A 58 10.10 -42.23 -38.18
C SER A 58 10.07 -40.83 -37.53
N SER A 59 9.41 -40.68 -36.37
CA SER A 59 9.73 -39.60 -35.40
C SER A 59 8.98 -39.82 -34.08
N SER A 60 9.30 -40.90 -33.36
CA SER A 60 8.92 -41.05 -31.95
C SER A 60 9.91 -40.33 -31.03
N ARG A 61 11.21 -40.47 -31.32
CA ARG A 61 12.32 -39.90 -30.54
C ARG A 61 12.34 -38.37 -30.48
N GLY A 62 11.86 -37.69 -31.52
CA GLY A 62 11.74 -36.22 -31.53
C GLY A 62 10.54 -35.69 -30.77
N LYS A 63 9.47 -36.50 -30.61
CA LYS A 63 8.28 -36.11 -29.84
C LYS A 63 8.51 -36.25 -28.34
N GLU A 64 9.24 -37.27 -27.94
CA GLU A 64 9.66 -37.49 -26.55
C GLU A 64 10.61 -36.39 -26.07
N ALA A 65 11.61 -36.02 -26.88
CA ALA A 65 12.52 -34.90 -26.56
C ALA A 65 11.81 -33.54 -26.44
N VAL A 66 10.77 -33.29 -27.25
CA VAL A 66 9.96 -32.06 -27.13
C VAL A 66 9.10 -32.10 -25.86
N ALA A 67 8.54 -33.26 -25.51
CA ALA A 67 7.78 -33.42 -24.27
C ALA A 67 8.67 -33.21 -23.03
N GLU A 68 9.88 -33.79 -23.01
CA GLU A 68 10.87 -33.61 -21.95
C GLU A 68 11.27 -32.13 -21.79
N SER A 69 11.52 -31.43 -22.90
CA SER A 69 11.85 -29.99 -22.89
C SER A 69 10.70 -29.13 -22.36
N ILE A 70 9.45 -29.46 -22.70
CA ILE A 70 8.28 -28.79 -22.15
C ILE A 70 8.19 -29.04 -20.65
N THR A 71 8.38 -30.28 -20.19
CA THR A 71 8.33 -30.60 -18.75
C THR A 71 9.42 -29.87 -17.98
N GLU A 72 10.67 -29.87 -18.47
CA GLU A 72 11.79 -29.16 -17.84
C GLU A 72 11.51 -27.65 -17.74
N TRP A 73 10.96 -27.04 -18.80
CA TRP A 73 10.59 -25.63 -18.78
C TRP A 73 9.46 -25.34 -17.79
N THR A 74 8.43 -26.20 -17.71
CA THR A 74 7.34 -26.02 -16.75
C THR A 74 7.82 -26.17 -15.30
N GLU A 75 8.71 -27.12 -15.01
CA GLU A 75 9.31 -27.30 -13.69
C GLU A 75 10.17 -26.11 -13.31
N ALA A 76 11.03 -25.63 -14.22
CA ALA A 76 11.84 -24.44 -14.01
C ALA A 76 10.98 -23.21 -13.72
N LYS A 77 9.85 -23.05 -14.42
CA LYS A 77 8.89 -21.96 -14.19
C LYS A 77 8.22 -22.06 -12.83
N LEU A 78 7.84 -23.25 -12.37
CA LEU A 78 7.27 -23.43 -11.03
C LEU A 78 8.28 -23.07 -9.93
N VAL A 79 9.54 -23.47 -10.09
CA VAL A 79 10.62 -23.11 -9.15
C VAL A 79 10.86 -21.60 -9.13
N GLU A 80 10.83 -20.94 -10.28
CA GLU A 80 10.96 -19.48 -10.35
C GLU A 80 9.79 -18.77 -9.66
N MET A 81 8.57 -19.23 -9.90
CA MET A 81 7.37 -18.70 -9.24
C MET A 81 7.45 -18.84 -7.72
N ALA A 82 7.84 -20.01 -7.22
CA ALA A 82 8.03 -20.25 -5.79
C ALA A 82 9.08 -19.30 -5.18
N LYS A 83 10.23 -19.11 -5.86
CA LYS A 83 11.25 -18.13 -5.42
C LYS A 83 10.72 -16.69 -5.45
N SER A 84 9.89 -16.34 -6.44
CA SER A 84 9.29 -15.00 -6.54
C SER A 84 8.32 -14.74 -5.39
N GLU A 85 7.54 -15.75 -5.03
CA GLU A 85 6.61 -15.71 -3.91
C GLU A 85 7.34 -15.58 -2.58
N GLU A 86 8.37 -16.39 -2.35
CA GLU A 86 9.20 -16.29 -1.14
C GLU A 86 9.80 -14.87 -0.98
N ARG A 87 10.26 -14.25 -2.07
CA ARG A 87 10.75 -12.85 -2.03
C ARG A 87 9.64 -11.85 -1.73
N ARG A 88 8.42 -12.07 -2.22
CA ARG A 88 7.25 -11.24 -1.92
C ARG A 88 6.88 -11.36 -0.44
N GLU A 89 6.81 -12.58 0.08
CA GLU A 89 6.48 -12.86 1.48
C GLU A 89 7.50 -12.26 2.44
N LYS A 90 8.81 -12.40 2.16
CA LYS A 90 9.87 -11.76 2.96
C LYS A 90 9.69 -10.24 3.04
N ARG A 91 9.32 -9.59 1.92
CA ARG A 91 9.05 -8.15 1.91
C ARG A 91 7.82 -7.78 2.74
N VAL A 92 6.74 -8.54 2.63
CA VAL A 92 5.51 -8.31 3.42
C VAL A 92 5.79 -8.53 4.91
N ALA A 93 6.45 -9.63 5.28
CA ALA A 93 6.81 -9.93 6.66
C ALA A 93 7.71 -8.85 7.28
N ALA A 94 8.67 -8.32 6.53
CA ALA A 94 9.51 -7.21 6.99
C ALA A 94 8.71 -5.93 7.25
N LYS A 95 7.75 -5.60 6.39
CA LYS A 95 6.84 -4.45 6.59
C LYS A 95 5.96 -4.65 7.82
N LEU A 96 5.35 -5.82 7.95
CA LEU A 96 4.48 -6.16 9.07
C LEU A 96 5.23 -6.07 10.41
N LYS A 97 6.44 -6.63 10.50
CA LYS A 97 7.29 -6.50 11.71
C LYS A 97 7.59 -5.04 12.07
N ARG A 98 7.81 -4.18 11.07
CA ARG A 98 8.06 -2.75 11.28
C ARG A 98 6.81 -2.05 11.81
N GLU A 99 5.64 -2.35 11.23
CA GLU A 99 4.36 -1.80 11.67
C GLU A 99 4.03 -2.24 13.09
N GLU A 100 4.20 -3.52 13.42
CA GLU A 100 4.03 -4.05 14.78
C GLU A 100 4.97 -3.37 15.80
N ALA A 101 6.23 -3.12 15.41
CA ALA A 101 7.17 -2.40 16.26
C ALA A 101 6.73 -0.94 16.48
N TYR A 102 6.22 -0.28 15.43
CA TYR A 102 5.73 1.08 15.53
C TYR A 102 4.47 1.18 16.39
N ILE A 103 3.51 0.27 16.23
CA ILE A 103 2.31 0.20 17.07
C ILE A 103 2.70 0.03 18.54
N ARG A 104 3.59 -0.92 18.85
CA ARG A 104 4.08 -1.10 20.23
C ARG A 104 4.73 0.15 20.79
N HIS A 105 5.50 0.88 19.99
CA HIS A 105 6.12 2.13 20.41
C HIS A 105 5.06 3.20 20.75
N LEU A 106 4.02 3.35 19.93
CA LEU A 106 2.93 4.28 20.21
C LEU A 106 2.17 3.90 21.49
N THR A 107 1.86 2.62 21.67
CA THR A 107 1.22 2.11 22.90
C THR A 107 2.06 2.41 24.14
N GLU A 108 3.38 2.31 24.04
CA GLU A 108 4.30 2.62 25.14
C GLU A 108 4.32 4.14 25.44
N ILE A 109 4.31 4.99 24.41
CA ILE A 109 4.21 6.45 24.60
C ILE A 109 2.90 6.80 25.31
N GLU A 110 1.78 6.24 24.86
CA GLU A 110 0.46 6.45 25.44
C GLU A 110 0.42 6.03 26.91
N LYS A 111 0.89 4.81 27.21
CA LYS A 111 1.00 4.28 28.57
C LYS A 111 1.84 5.17 29.48
N ASN A 112 2.94 5.72 28.98
CA ASN A 112 3.80 6.64 29.74
C ASN A 112 3.12 8.00 29.98
N GLY A 113 2.37 8.52 29.01
CA GLY A 113 1.56 9.72 29.18
C GLY A 113 0.47 9.54 30.25
N ASP A 114 -0.24 8.42 30.17
CA ASP A 114 -1.28 8.02 31.12
C ASP A 114 -0.71 7.86 32.55
N LEU A 115 0.44 7.20 32.69
CA LEU A 115 1.14 7.05 33.97
C LEU A 115 1.54 8.40 34.56
N LYS A 116 1.97 9.35 33.73
CA LYS A 116 2.30 10.71 34.18
C LYS A 116 1.09 11.42 34.78
N ILE A 117 -0.09 11.27 34.17
CA ILE A 117 -1.35 11.85 34.69
C ILE A 117 -1.71 11.24 36.05
N LEU A 118 -1.57 9.91 36.19
CA LEU A 118 -1.87 9.20 37.43
C LEU A 118 -0.96 9.63 38.58
N LEU A 119 0.34 9.72 38.33
CA LEU A 119 1.33 10.06 39.36
C LEU A 119 1.37 11.55 39.67
N GLN A 120 0.86 12.41 38.79
CA GLN A 120 0.83 13.84 39.04
C GLN A 120 -0.09 14.15 40.23
N PRO A 121 0.39 14.93 41.23
CA PRO A 121 -0.45 15.43 42.30
C PRO A 121 -1.34 16.56 41.77
N HIS A 122 -2.63 16.52 42.09
CA HIS A 122 -3.65 17.49 41.64
C HIS A 122 -4.31 18.22 42.82
N ASN A 123 -3.56 18.41 43.91
CA ASN A 123 -4.08 18.96 45.17
C ASN A 123 -4.55 20.43 45.04
N ASN A 124 -3.94 21.15 44.10
CA ASN A 124 -4.15 22.58 43.83
C ASN A 124 -5.31 22.87 42.87
N ILE A 125 -6.02 21.85 42.39
CA ILE A 125 -7.19 22.00 41.51
C ILE A 125 -8.44 22.17 42.37
N ASP A 126 -9.38 23.02 42.01
CA ASP A 126 -10.65 23.19 42.75
C ASP A 126 -11.81 22.42 42.10
N GLU A 127 -12.93 22.29 42.81
CA GLU A 127 -14.14 21.72 42.22
C GLU A 127 -14.75 22.66 41.17
N PRO A 128 -15.31 22.13 40.06
CA PRO A 128 -15.60 20.72 39.77
C PRO A 128 -14.44 19.94 39.13
N PHE A 129 -13.30 20.59 38.86
CA PHE A 129 -12.22 19.99 38.08
C PHE A 129 -11.53 18.83 38.79
N LYS A 130 -11.49 18.84 40.12
CA LYS A 130 -11.03 17.70 40.94
C LYS A 130 -11.79 16.41 40.61
N SER A 131 -13.12 16.47 40.54
CA SER A 131 -13.95 15.31 40.20
C SER A 131 -13.65 14.74 38.80
N ILE A 132 -13.43 15.62 37.82
CA ILE A 132 -13.09 15.27 36.43
C ILE A 132 -11.73 14.56 36.39
N VAL A 133 -10.73 15.10 37.09
CA VAL A 133 -9.40 14.49 37.16
C VAL A 133 -9.45 13.12 37.82
N LEU A 134 -10.19 12.95 38.91
CA LEU A 134 -10.38 11.65 39.56
C LEU A 134 -11.08 10.64 38.63
N GLN A 135 -12.05 11.08 37.84
CA GLN A 135 -12.68 10.22 36.83
C GLN A 135 -11.70 9.81 35.74
N CYS A 136 -10.95 10.76 35.18
CA CYS A 136 -9.93 10.47 34.18
C CYS A 136 -8.89 9.45 34.70
N LYS A 137 -8.45 9.60 35.96
CA LYS A 137 -7.55 8.62 36.59
C LYS A 137 -8.16 7.22 36.68
N ARG A 138 -9.45 7.10 37.01
CA ARG A 138 -10.16 5.81 37.04
C ARG A 138 -10.22 5.16 35.67
N GLU A 139 -10.58 5.93 34.64
CA GLU A 139 -10.65 5.45 33.26
C GLU A 139 -9.28 4.97 32.76
N ILE A 140 -8.20 5.69 33.08
CA ILE A 140 -6.83 5.27 32.79
C ILE A 140 -6.50 3.94 33.50
N CYS A 141 -6.84 3.82 34.79
CA CYS A 141 -6.58 2.59 35.55
C CYS A 141 -7.36 1.41 34.98
N GLU A 142 -8.62 1.59 34.61
CA GLU A 142 -9.44 0.56 33.97
C GLU A 142 -8.87 0.11 32.62
N LYS A 143 -8.47 1.07 31.78
CA LYS A 143 -7.85 0.81 30.46
C LYS A 143 -6.62 -0.09 30.55
N TRP A 144 -5.77 0.13 31.56
CA TRP A 144 -4.51 -0.61 31.73
C TRP A 144 -4.59 -1.75 32.76
N GLY A 145 -5.73 -1.93 33.43
CA GLY A 145 -5.91 -2.91 34.50
C GLY A 145 -5.08 -2.60 35.75
N TRP A 146 -4.86 -1.32 36.05
CA TRP A 146 -4.13 -0.85 37.23
C TRP A 146 -5.07 -0.61 38.42
N GLU A 147 -4.54 -0.74 39.63
CA GLU A 147 -5.25 -0.31 40.84
C GLU A 147 -5.15 1.21 40.99
N MET A 148 -6.25 1.82 41.43
CA MET A 148 -6.30 3.26 41.66
C MET A 148 -5.35 3.66 42.80
N PRO A 149 -4.41 4.61 42.54
CA PRO A 149 -3.52 5.15 43.56
C PRO A 149 -4.19 6.19 44.46
#